data_AF-A0A433D296-F1
#
_entry.id   AF-A0A433D296-F1
#
_cell.length_a   1.000
_cell.length_b   1.000
_cell.length_c   1.000
_cell.angle_alpha   90.00
_cell.angle_beta   90.00
_cell.angle_gamma   90.00
#
_symmetry.space_group_name_H-M   'P 1'
#
loop_
_entity.id
_entity.type
_entity.pdbx_description
1 polymer ?
#
loop_
_entity_poly.entity_id
_entity_poly.type
_entity_poly.pdbx_seq_one_letter_code
_entity_poly.pdbx_strand_id
1 'polypeptide(L)'
;MSFPDGYFFIVSRLTAKVLQVENASKNPAARILLADHKPEEDPVRDTQLWFHQDGFLTNKNSGLVLDLERAGGFAGLFGQEAHVYQYHKKETDTTNQRWAYDQQQGYIYQLAHPEHVLDIKNADQPDHARAVVMDKKASTNSDGIDDRPRTQLWFLRPSDPQTAPDKIAHSHGWFGWMWHSKDRAMPSAQAMQDAHKQVYREKKANLAHELIAGAAAFEAVKAYEEKQKAAGKPTKHALAKEVIASLAAAEIVKLAEERGVGGDEKNNLQGMAVAAAYNFYDTKNT
;
A
#
# COMPACT_ATOMS: atom_id res chain seq x y z
N MET A 1 16.27 -13.81 5.06
CA MET A 1 16.30 -12.33 5.01
C MET A 1 15.04 -11.86 4.31
N SER A 2 13.88 -12.02 4.93
CA SER A 2 12.66 -11.61 4.26
C SER A 2 11.57 -11.33 5.26
N PHE A 3 10.72 -10.38 4.89
CA PHE A 3 9.41 -10.26 5.48
C PHE A 3 8.62 -11.55 5.22
N PRO A 4 7.62 -11.88 6.08
CA PRO A 4 6.70 -12.97 5.83
C PRO A 4 5.96 -12.78 4.50
N ASP A 5 5.56 -13.89 3.89
CA ASP A 5 4.56 -13.87 2.83
C ASP A 5 3.20 -13.45 3.40
N GLY A 6 2.44 -12.70 2.61
CA GLY A 6 1.10 -12.23 2.99
C GLY A 6 1.12 -11.09 4.01
N TYR A 7 -0.02 -10.86 4.66
CA TYR A 7 -0.16 -9.80 5.65
C TYR A 7 0.48 -10.19 6.98
N PHE A 8 1.13 -9.21 7.62
CA PHE A 8 1.74 -9.38 8.94
C PHE A 8 1.57 -8.12 9.78
N PHE A 9 1.67 -8.32 11.10
CA PHE A 9 1.86 -7.25 12.06
C PHE A 9 3.35 -7.00 12.26
N ILE A 10 3.71 -5.73 12.34
CA ILE A 10 5.03 -5.30 12.81
C ILE A 10 4.93 -5.05 14.31
N VAL A 11 5.51 -5.94 15.11
CA VAL A 11 5.32 -5.96 16.57
C VAL A 11 6.57 -5.48 17.30
N SER A 12 6.40 -4.51 18.19
CA SER A 12 7.48 -4.00 19.05
C SER A 12 7.95 -5.08 20.03
N ARG A 13 9.26 -5.33 20.10
CA ARG A 13 9.85 -6.20 21.14
C ARG A 13 9.96 -5.51 22.51
N LEU A 14 9.72 -4.20 22.59
CA LEU A 14 9.67 -3.46 23.85
C LEU A 14 8.28 -3.53 24.49
N THR A 15 7.23 -3.22 23.72
CA THR A 15 5.88 -2.98 24.27
C THR A 15 4.86 -4.05 23.89
N ALA A 16 5.21 -4.98 23.00
CA ALA A 16 4.31 -5.94 22.37
C ALA A 16 3.15 -5.31 21.55
N LYS A 17 3.11 -3.98 21.41
CA LYS A 17 2.17 -3.25 20.56
C LYS A 17 2.57 -3.35 19.09
N VAL A 18 1.60 -3.14 18.20
CA VAL A 18 1.77 -3.22 16.75
C VAL A 18 1.81 -1.83 16.11
N LEU A 19 2.45 -1.72 14.94
CA LEU A 19 2.39 -0.49 14.15
C LEU A 19 1.01 -0.32 13.52
N GLN A 20 0.44 0.88 13.70
CA GLN A 20 -0.89 1.24 13.23
C GLN A 20 -0.88 2.59 12.51
N VAL A 21 -1.61 2.70 11.40
CA VAL A 21 -1.91 3.99 10.77
C VAL A 21 -2.86 4.81 11.65
N GLU A 22 -2.49 6.05 11.95
CA GLU A 22 -3.26 6.98 12.77
C GLU A 22 -4.69 7.17 12.23
N ASN A 23 -5.68 7.09 13.14
CA ASN A 23 -7.10 7.35 12.88
C ASN A 23 -7.72 6.58 11.70
N ALA A 24 -7.21 5.37 11.40
CA ALA A 24 -7.62 4.59 10.23
C ALA A 24 -7.56 5.38 8.90
N SER A 25 -6.69 6.40 8.86
CA SER A 25 -6.60 7.32 7.74
C SER A 25 -6.23 6.58 6.47
N LYS A 26 -6.88 6.95 5.36
CA LYS A 26 -6.49 6.53 4.01
C LYS A 26 -5.75 7.63 3.25
N ASN A 27 -5.47 8.75 3.92
CA ASN A 27 -4.79 9.90 3.35
C ASN A 27 -3.27 9.80 3.54
N PRO A 28 -2.46 10.37 2.64
CA PRO A 28 -1.03 10.50 2.85
C PRO A 28 -0.71 11.35 4.09
N ALA A 29 0.52 11.24 4.57
CA ALA A 29 1.06 11.95 5.74
C ALA A 29 0.40 11.58 7.08
N ALA A 30 -0.43 10.53 7.13
CA ALA A 30 -0.89 9.96 8.39
C ALA A 30 0.28 9.27 9.12
N ARG A 31 0.43 9.57 10.41
CA ARG A 31 1.53 9.04 11.23
C ARG A 31 1.34 7.55 11.51
N ILE A 32 2.45 6.90 11.85
CA ILE A 32 2.45 5.51 12.28
C ILE A 32 2.64 5.45 13.80
N LEU A 33 1.62 4.99 14.51
CA LEU A 33 1.55 4.91 15.97
C LEU A 33 1.78 3.48 16.45
N LEU A 34 1.99 3.33 17.76
CA LEU A 34 1.92 2.03 18.43
C LEU A 34 0.53 1.83 19.02
N ALA A 35 -0.10 0.71 18.71
CA ALA A 35 -1.43 0.38 19.20
C ALA A 35 -1.53 -1.05 19.71
N ASP A 36 -2.51 -1.31 20.56
CA ASP A 36 -2.86 -2.68 20.93
C ASP A 36 -3.39 -3.44 19.72
N HIS A 37 -2.99 -4.70 19.60
CA HIS A 37 -3.46 -5.59 18.56
C HIS A 37 -4.99 -5.69 18.55
N LYS A 38 -5.59 -5.59 17.37
CA LYS A 38 -7.02 -5.79 17.17
C LYS A 38 -7.34 -7.20 16.68
N PRO A 39 -8.42 -7.84 17.20
CA PRO A 39 -8.83 -9.17 16.78
C PRO A 39 -9.39 -9.16 15.35
N GLU A 40 -9.54 -10.34 14.74
CA GLU A 40 -9.86 -10.49 13.31
C GLU A 40 -11.14 -9.77 12.89
N GLU A 41 -12.14 -9.79 13.76
CA GLU A 41 -13.46 -9.18 13.59
C GLU A 41 -13.47 -7.64 13.69
N ASP A 42 -12.40 -7.02 14.19
CA ASP A 42 -12.33 -5.57 14.36
C ASP A 42 -11.86 -4.92 13.04
N PRO A 43 -12.67 -4.06 12.40
CA PRO A 43 -12.31 -3.43 11.13
C PRO A 43 -11.06 -2.53 11.24
N VAL A 44 -10.71 -2.06 12.44
CA VAL A 44 -9.48 -1.29 12.69
C VAL A 44 -8.23 -2.18 12.50
N ARG A 45 -8.35 -3.51 12.58
CA ARG A 45 -7.22 -4.44 12.39
C ARG A 45 -6.49 -4.23 11.07
N ASP A 46 -7.19 -3.87 9.99
CA ASP A 46 -6.56 -3.65 8.68
C ASP A 46 -5.62 -2.43 8.67
N THR A 47 -5.79 -1.50 9.62
CA THR A 47 -4.87 -0.36 9.83
C THR A 47 -3.54 -0.79 10.47
N GLN A 48 -3.47 -2.02 10.98
CA GLN A 48 -2.32 -2.62 11.66
C GLN A 48 -1.58 -3.67 10.81
N LEU A 49 -2.15 -4.02 9.65
CA LEU A 49 -1.63 -5.05 8.77
C LEU A 49 -0.79 -4.43 7.65
N TRP A 50 0.35 -5.06 7.41
CA TRP A 50 1.35 -4.63 6.44
C TRP A 50 1.67 -5.79 5.50
N PHE A 51 1.97 -5.45 4.24
CA PHE A 51 2.44 -6.39 3.23
C PHE A 51 3.74 -5.86 2.64
N HIS A 52 4.70 -6.74 2.39
CA HIS A 52 5.99 -6.37 1.78
C HIS A 52 6.08 -6.87 0.35
N GLN A 53 6.45 -5.97 -0.58
CA GLN A 53 6.77 -6.31 -1.96
C GLN A 53 7.79 -5.34 -2.52
N ASP A 54 8.86 -5.86 -3.12
CA ASP A 54 9.91 -5.07 -3.78
C ASP A 54 10.47 -3.92 -2.93
N GLY A 55 10.60 -4.16 -1.62
CA GLY A 55 11.09 -3.18 -0.65
C GLY A 55 10.00 -2.22 -0.12
N PHE A 56 8.79 -2.21 -0.65
CA PHE A 56 7.71 -1.40 -0.11
C PHE A 56 6.98 -2.12 1.02
N LEU A 57 6.59 -1.38 2.06
CA LEU A 57 5.68 -1.85 3.11
C LEU A 57 4.33 -1.17 2.95
N THR A 58 3.35 -1.90 2.43
CA THR A 58 2.00 -1.38 2.13
C THR A 58 1.04 -1.68 3.27
N ASN A 59 0.33 -0.67 3.76
CA ASN A 59 -0.73 -0.89 4.74
C ASN A 59 -1.99 -1.46 4.07
N LYS A 60 -2.64 -2.46 4.69
CA LYS A 60 -3.82 -3.13 4.15
C LYS A 60 -5.04 -2.21 4.01
N ASN A 61 -5.31 -1.36 5.01
CA ASN A 61 -6.48 -0.48 5.01
C ASN A 61 -6.40 0.66 3.97
N SER A 62 -5.23 1.25 3.79
CA SER A 62 -5.06 2.43 2.94
C SER A 62 -4.48 2.14 1.55
N GLY A 63 -3.74 1.04 1.38
CA GLY A 63 -2.94 0.78 0.17
C GLY A 63 -1.73 1.71 0.01
N LEU A 64 -1.47 2.59 0.98
CA LEU A 64 -0.32 3.48 1.00
C LEU A 64 0.90 2.78 1.59
N VAL A 65 2.08 3.27 1.24
CA VAL A 65 3.36 2.67 1.66
C VAL A 65 4.00 3.45 2.80
N LEU A 66 4.74 2.75 3.64
CA LEU A 66 5.60 3.34 4.67
C LEU A 66 6.65 4.24 4.00
N ASP A 67 6.66 5.51 4.35
CA ASP A 67 7.52 6.55 3.78
C ASP A 67 8.27 7.27 4.90
N LEU A 68 9.56 7.50 4.65
CA LEU A 68 10.40 8.34 5.49
C LEU A 68 10.53 9.74 4.90
N GLU A 69 10.14 10.76 5.66
CA GLU A 69 10.56 12.14 5.40
C GLU A 69 11.60 12.56 6.41
N ARG A 70 12.78 12.89 5.90
CA ARG A 70 13.74 13.70 6.65
C ARG A 70 13.29 15.14 6.49
N ALA A 71 13.06 15.86 7.59
CA ALA A 71 12.66 17.26 7.52
C ALA A 71 13.63 18.06 6.65
N GLY A 72 13.18 18.48 5.46
CA GLY A 72 13.90 19.42 4.62
C GLY A 72 13.63 20.87 5.07
N GLY A 73 14.62 21.75 4.92
CA GLY A 73 14.49 23.18 5.28
C GLY A 73 14.86 23.51 6.73
N PHE A 74 14.41 24.67 7.22
CA PHE A 74 14.79 25.26 8.52
C PHE A 74 14.49 24.35 9.74
N ALA A 75 13.56 23.39 9.61
CA ALA A 75 13.31 22.37 10.62
C ALA A 75 14.44 21.32 10.71
N GLY A 76 15.07 20.97 9.58
CA GLY A 76 16.24 20.08 9.52
C GLY A 76 17.54 20.71 10.02
N LEU A 77 17.57 22.03 10.20
CA LEU A 77 18.69 22.77 10.82
C LEU A 77 18.77 22.53 12.34
N PHE A 78 17.67 22.11 12.97
CA PHE A 78 17.58 21.92 14.42
C PHE A 78 16.99 20.57 14.85
N GLY A 79 16.40 19.82 13.91
CA GLY A 79 15.80 18.51 14.15
C GLY A 79 16.49 17.41 13.35
N GLN A 80 17.17 16.50 14.03
CA GLN A 80 17.63 15.22 13.47
C GLN A 80 16.49 14.19 13.28
N GLU A 81 15.23 14.62 13.41
CA GLU A 81 14.10 13.71 13.48
C GLU A 81 13.60 13.36 12.08
N ALA A 82 13.70 12.07 11.74
CA ALA A 82 13.13 11.53 10.51
C ALA A 82 11.76 10.91 10.82
N HIS A 83 10.71 11.52 10.29
CA HIS A 83 9.33 11.14 10.56
C HIS A 83 8.87 10.02 9.63
N VAL A 84 8.13 9.07 10.19
CA VAL A 84 7.53 7.97 9.44
C VAL A 84 6.03 8.20 9.31
N TYR A 85 5.53 8.12 8.09
CA TYR A 85 4.11 8.21 7.77
C TYR A 85 3.78 7.26 6.62
N GLN A 86 2.50 7.16 6.26
CA GLN A 86 2.09 6.52 5.01
C GLN A 86 2.02 7.53 3.85
N TYR A 87 2.39 7.12 2.64
CA TYR A 87 2.33 7.97 1.45
C TYR A 87 2.05 7.17 0.18
N HIS A 88 1.76 7.88 -0.90
CA HIS A 88 1.64 7.27 -2.22
C HIS A 88 2.94 6.58 -2.61
N LYS A 89 2.83 5.37 -3.15
CA LYS A 89 3.95 4.64 -3.74
C LYS A 89 4.59 5.50 -4.82
N LYS A 90 5.89 5.79 -4.69
CA LYS A 90 6.66 6.52 -5.69
C LYS A 90 7.14 5.54 -6.77
N GLU A 91 7.20 6.03 -8.01
CA GLU A 91 7.76 5.30 -9.16
C GLU A 91 9.26 5.60 -9.35
N THR A 92 9.66 6.82 -9.00
CA THR A 92 11.06 7.30 -9.07
C THR A 92 11.47 7.85 -7.70
N ASP A 93 12.77 7.93 -7.44
CA ASP A 93 13.31 8.41 -6.15
C ASP A 93 12.70 7.69 -4.94
N THR A 94 12.53 6.37 -5.07
CA THR A 94 11.81 5.51 -4.12
C THR A 94 12.62 5.15 -2.88
N THR A 95 13.86 5.63 -2.78
CA THR A 95 14.80 5.28 -1.71
C THR A 95 14.21 5.47 -0.32
N ASN A 96 13.37 6.49 -0.13
CA ASN A 96 12.75 6.78 1.15
C ASN A 96 11.55 5.88 1.51
N GLN A 97 11.14 4.99 0.61
CA GLN A 97 10.04 4.03 0.75
C GLN A 97 10.52 2.57 0.65
N ARG A 98 11.84 2.35 0.64
CA ARG A 98 12.45 1.02 0.51
C ARG A 98 12.93 0.53 1.88
N TRP A 99 12.43 -0.63 2.29
CA TRP A 99 12.64 -1.22 3.59
C TRP A 99 13.10 -2.68 3.48
N ALA A 100 13.99 -3.06 4.36
CA ALA A 100 14.44 -4.43 4.56
C ALA A 100 14.31 -4.83 6.04
N TYR A 101 14.32 -6.13 6.29
CA TYR A 101 14.22 -6.71 7.63
C TYR A 101 15.32 -7.73 7.88
N ASP A 102 16.06 -7.52 8.97
CA ASP A 102 16.99 -8.49 9.52
C ASP A 102 16.24 -9.36 10.55
N GLN A 103 15.84 -10.57 10.15
CA GLN A 103 15.12 -11.49 11.01
C GLN A 103 15.94 -12.01 12.20
N GLN A 104 17.27 -12.10 12.06
CA GLN A 104 18.12 -12.60 13.14
C GLN A 104 18.29 -11.54 14.22
N GLN A 105 18.42 -10.27 13.81
CA GLN A 105 18.63 -9.18 14.75
C GLN A 105 17.34 -8.46 15.17
N GLY A 106 16.30 -8.48 14.34
CA GLY A 106 15.02 -7.82 14.56
C GLY A 106 14.97 -6.36 14.08
N TYR A 107 15.87 -5.93 13.20
CA TYR A 107 15.87 -4.54 12.69
C TYR A 107 15.07 -4.43 11.40
N ILE A 108 14.19 -3.43 11.32
CA ILE A 108 13.63 -2.94 10.07
C ILE A 108 14.41 -1.67 9.68
N TYR A 109 14.94 -1.61 8.47
CA TYR A 109 15.87 -0.54 8.07
C TYR A 109 15.61 -0.04 6.66
N GLN A 110 16.07 1.18 6.35
CA GLN A 110 16.04 1.70 4.99
C GLN A 110 17.00 0.92 4.09
N LEU A 111 16.53 0.43 2.95
CA LEU A 111 17.32 -0.44 2.07
C LEU A 111 18.61 0.23 1.59
N ALA A 112 18.59 1.54 1.32
CA ALA A 112 19.78 2.31 0.91
C ALA A 112 20.64 2.81 2.08
N HIS A 113 20.12 2.72 3.30
CA HIS A 113 20.78 3.21 4.52
C HIS A 113 20.57 2.21 5.67
N PRO A 114 21.26 1.05 5.67
CA PRO A 114 21.08 0.00 6.68
C PRO A 114 21.43 0.43 8.11
N GLU A 115 22.15 1.53 8.26
CA GLU A 115 22.43 2.22 9.53
C GLU A 115 21.20 2.93 10.12
N HIS A 116 20.19 3.23 9.30
CA HIS A 116 18.97 3.90 9.73
C HIS A 116 17.84 2.89 9.94
N VAL A 117 17.44 2.71 11.19
CA VAL A 117 16.48 1.67 11.63
C VAL A 117 15.20 2.29 12.19
N LEU A 118 14.10 1.55 12.06
CA LEU A 118 12.84 1.88 12.67
C LEU A 118 12.95 1.83 14.20
N ASP A 119 12.55 2.90 14.87
CA ASP A 119 12.63 3.11 16.32
C ASP A 119 11.28 3.60 16.87
N ILE A 120 11.12 3.58 18.19
CA ILE A 120 9.93 4.05 18.90
C ILE A 120 10.31 5.33 19.65
N LYS A 121 9.65 6.42 19.30
CA LYS A 121 9.71 7.67 20.07
C LYS A 121 8.60 7.67 21.12
N ASN A 122 8.88 8.26 22.29
CA ASN A 122 7.95 8.39 23.42
C ASN A 122 7.36 7.03 23.87
N ALA A 123 8.19 5.98 23.91
CA ALA A 123 7.75 4.63 24.26
C ALA A 123 7.16 4.52 25.68
N ASP A 124 7.51 5.46 26.56
CA ASP A 124 7.03 5.65 27.93
C ASP A 124 5.69 6.40 28.02
N GLN A 125 5.22 6.99 26.92
CA GLN A 125 3.96 7.73 26.82
C GLN A 125 3.05 7.04 25.80
N PRO A 126 2.25 6.04 26.21
CA PRO A 126 1.49 5.18 25.29
C PRO A 126 0.65 5.94 24.26
N ASP A 127 0.03 7.05 24.63
CA ASP A 127 -0.82 7.87 23.75
C ASP A 127 -0.03 8.71 22.73
N HIS A 128 1.29 8.79 22.89
CA HIS A 128 2.20 9.56 22.05
C HIS A 128 3.30 8.70 21.43
N ALA A 129 3.30 7.39 21.70
CA ALA A 129 4.27 6.44 21.18
C ALA A 129 4.09 6.25 19.67
N ARG A 130 5.15 6.53 18.90
CA ARG A 130 5.10 6.47 17.44
C ARG A 130 6.39 5.95 16.82
N ALA A 131 6.25 5.44 15.61
CA ALA A 131 7.39 5.02 14.81
C ALA A 131 8.15 6.25 14.27
N VAL A 132 9.47 6.17 14.32
CA VAL A 132 10.42 7.11 13.73
C VAL A 132 11.58 6.32 13.12
N VAL A 133 12.47 6.96 12.37
CA VAL A 133 13.75 6.35 11.97
C VAL A 133 14.88 7.06 12.69
N MET A 134 15.79 6.29 13.25
CA MET A 134 16.98 6.76 13.97
C MET A 134 18.21 5.97 13.53
N ASP A 135 19.40 6.48 13.83
CA ASP A 135 20.62 5.69 13.75
C ASP A 135 20.50 4.44 14.62
N LYS A 136 20.97 3.31 14.07
CA LYS A 136 21.07 2.03 14.77
C LYS A 136 22.00 2.23 15.97
N LYS A 137 21.45 2.10 17.19
CA LYS A 137 22.24 2.31 18.40
C LYS A 137 23.16 1.11 18.61
N ALA A 138 24.36 1.36 19.11
CA ALA A 138 25.34 0.32 19.41
C ALA A 138 24.80 -0.63 20.49
N SER A 139 25.11 -1.92 20.34
CA SER A 139 24.98 -2.94 21.37
C SER A 139 26.38 -3.15 21.93
N THR A 140 26.56 -3.06 23.25
CA THR A 140 27.87 -3.31 23.85
C THR A 140 28.11 -4.80 24.07
N ASN A 141 27.07 -5.64 24.02
CA ASN A 141 27.16 -7.10 24.24
C ASN A 141 28.00 -7.45 25.48
N SER A 142 27.96 -6.60 26.52
CA SER A 142 28.68 -6.85 27.76
C SER A 142 28.03 -8.03 28.49
N ASP A 143 28.85 -9.01 28.87
CA ASP A 143 28.51 -10.11 29.78
C ASP A 143 27.37 -11.05 29.34
N GLY A 144 27.15 -11.20 28.03
CA GLY A 144 26.14 -12.12 27.49
C GLY A 144 24.69 -11.68 27.71
N ILE A 145 24.48 -10.44 28.18
CA ILE A 145 23.18 -9.80 28.28
C ILE A 145 22.88 -9.10 26.94
N ASP A 146 21.73 -9.43 26.34
CA ASP A 146 21.22 -8.73 25.15
C ASP A 146 20.81 -7.30 25.54
N ASP A 147 21.76 -6.37 25.40
CA ASP A 147 21.63 -4.95 25.72
C ASP A 147 21.14 -4.09 24.54
N ARG A 148 20.73 -4.73 23.44
CA ARG A 148 20.25 -4.03 22.25
C ARG A 148 19.07 -3.12 22.61
N PRO A 149 18.97 -1.94 21.97
CA PRO A 149 17.88 -0.99 22.20
C PRO A 149 16.54 -1.61 21.80
N ARG A 150 15.77 -2.15 22.75
CA ARG A 150 14.48 -2.81 22.45
C ARG A 150 13.48 -1.92 21.71
N THR A 151 13.64 -0.59 21.77
CA THR A 151 12.86 0.36 20.97
C THR A 151 13.08 0.24 19.46
N GLN A 152 14.22 -0.30 19.02
CA GLN A 152 14.60 -0.52 17.61
C GLN A 152 14.40 -1.96 17.15
N LEU A 153 13.89 -2.84 18.02
CA LEU A 153 13.76 -4.26 17.73
C LEU A 153 12.30 -4.63 17.51
N TRP A 154 12.07 -5.33 16.41
CA TRP A 154 10.78 -5.72 15.90
C TRP A 154 10.76 -7.23 15.67
N PHE A 155 9.59 -7.84 15.79
CA PHE A 155 9.33 -9.13 15.18
C PHE A 155 8.11 -9.03 14.28
N LEU A 156 8.12 -9.81 13.22
CA LEU A 156 7.03 -9.85 12.26
C LEU A 156 6.14 -11.03 12.61
N ARG A 157 4.89 -10.75 12.98
CA ARG A 157 3.90 -11.77 13.29
C ARG A 157 2.96 -11.88 12.09
N PRO A 158 2.98 -12.99 11.33
CA PRO A 158 1.98 -13.21 10.29
C PRO A 158 0.56 -13.06 10.84
N SER A 159 -0.36 -12.55 10.03
CA SER A 159 -1.76 -12.46 10.44
C SER A 159 -2.38 -13.86 10.46
N ASP A 160 -3.03 -14.26 11.56
CA ASP A 160 -3.84 -15.49 11.63
C ASP A 160 -5.32 -15.24 11.26
N PRO A 161 -6.00 -16.20 10.58
CA PRO A 161 -5.35 -17.30 9.87
C PRO A 161 -4.36 -16.70 8.88
N GLN A 162 -3.18 -17.32 8.77
CA GLN A 162 -2.30 -17.08 7.64
C GLN A 162 -3.17 -17.43 6.45
N THR A 163 -3.83 -16.41 5.92
CA THR A 163 -4.06 -16.34 4.52
C THR A 163 -2.65 -16.32 3.95
N ALA A 164 -2.06 -17.52 3.82
CA ALA A 164 -1.48 -17.86 2.55
C ALA A 164 -2.45 -17.28 1.52
N PRO A 165 -1.98 -16.54 0.52
CA PRO A 165 -2.89 -15.95 -0.46
C PRO A 165 -3.95 -16.95 -0.97
N ASP A 166 -3.69 -18.25 -0.83
CA ASP A 166 -4.65 -19.34 -0.93
C ASP A 166 -5.32 -19.73 0.41
N LYS A 167 -6.59 -19.32 0.59
CA LYS A 167 -7.76 -20.16 1.01
C LYS A 167 -8.82 -19.47 1.88
N ILE A 168 -8.52 -18.37 2.58
CA ILE A 168 -9.55 -17.61 3.36
C ILE A 168 -9.78 -16.19 2.79
N ALA A 169 -8.96 -15.75 1.83
CA ALA A 169 -9.19 -14.53 1.05
C ALA A 169 -10.27 -14.67 -0.05
N HIS A 170 -11.00 -15.79 -0.11
CA HIS A 170 -12.04 -16.04 -1.11
C HIS A 170 -13.44 -15.50 -0.73
N SER A 171 -13.58 -14.79 0.38
CA SER A 171 -14.80 -14.04 0.66
C SER A 171 -14.48 -12.56 0.85
N HIS A 172 -14.59 -11.82 -0.26
CA HIS A 172 -14.78 -10.37 -0.34
C HIS A 172 -13.64 -9.49 0.20
N GLY A 173 -12.72 -9.07 -0.69
CA GLY A 173 -11.82 -7.96 -0.38
C GLY A 173 -10.68 -7.70 -1.37
N TRP A 174 -10.99 -6.99 -2.45
CA TRP A 174 -10.11 -6.06 -3.20
C TRP A 174 -9.13 -6.57 -4.29
N PHE A 175 -8.64 -7.82 -4.34
CA PHE A 175 -7.65 -8.20 -5.40
C PHE A 175 -7.72 -9.66 -5.98
N GLY A 176 -8.82 -10.40 -5.82
CA GLY A 176 -8.82 -11.89 -5.93
C GLY A 176 -8.94 -12.54 -7.32
N TRP A 177 -9.44 -11.84 -8.33
CA TRP A 177 -9.67 -12.34 -9.71
C TRP A 177 -8.57 -11.93 -10.69
N MET A 178 -7.71 -10.96 -10.31
CA MET A 178 -6.72 -10.36 -11.20
C MET A 178 -5.45 -11.23 -11.37
N TRP A 179 -5.25 -12.24 -10.50
CA TRP A 179 -4.02 -13.04 -10.44
C TRP A 179 -4.25 -14.56 -10.49
N HIS A 180 -5.37 -15.03 -11.06
CA HIS A 180 -5.56 -16.46 -11.39
C HIS A 180 -4.89 -16.89 -12.70
N SER A 181 -3.97 -16.11 -13.26
CA SER A 181 -2.93 -16.71 -14.12
C SER A 181 -1.83 -17.23 -13.21
N LYS A 182 -1.30 -18.41 -13.54
CA LYS A 182 -0.15 -19.02 -12.85
C LYS A 182 1.10 -18.12 -12.81
N ASP A 183 1.06 -16.96 -13.48
CA ASP A 183 2.22 -16.16 -13.84
C ASP A 183 2.39 -14.90 -12.99
N ARG A 184 1.51 -14.60 -12.01
CA ARG A 184 1.62 -13.36 -11.19
C ARG A 184 1.89 -12.13 -12.06
N ALA A 185 1.14 -11.98 -13.18
CA ALA A 185 1.26 -10.87 -14.12
C ALA A 185 0.03 -9.92 -14.08
N MET A 186 0.24 -8.61 -14.29
CA MET A 186 -0.83 -7.63 -14.45
C MET A 186 -1.86 -8.10 -15.50
N PRO A 187 -3.13 -7.65 -15.45
CA PRO A 187 -4.11 -7.97 -16.49
C PRO A 187 -3.52 -7.71 -17.85
N SER A 188 -3.52 -8.74 -18.70
CA SER A 188 -3.17 -8.53 -20.09
C SER A 188 -4.15 -7.54 -20.71
N ALA A 189 -3.71 -6.84 -21.76
CA ALA A 189 -4.60 -5.97 -22.52
C ALA A 189 -5.87 -6.70 -23.01
N GLN A 190 -5.75 -8.00 -23.28
CA GLN A 190 -6.86 -8.87 -23.64
C GLN A 190 -7.88 -9.02 -22.51
N ALA A 191 -7.43 -9.24 -21.27
CA ALA A 191 -8.34 -9.36 -20.12
C ALA A 191 -9.11 -8.06 -19.85
N MET A 192 -8.44 -6.90 -19.99
CA MET A 192 -9.09 -5.60 -19.86
C MET A 192 -10.13 -5.37 -20.97
N GLN A 193 -9.83 -5.80 -22.19
CA GLN A 193 -10.75 -5.77 -23.31
C GLN A 193 -11.95 -6.71 -23.12
N ASP A 194 -11.74 -7.89 -22.54
CA ASP A 194 -12.81 -8.85 -22.27
C ASP A 194 -13.72 -8.36 -21.13
N ALA A 195 -13.17 -7.74 -20.08
CA ALA A 195 -13.95 -7.08 -19.04
C ALA A 195 -14.82 -5.97 -19.63
N HIS A 196 -14.23 -5.12 -20.47
CA HIS A 196 -14.94 -4.09 -21.21
C HIS A 196 -16.08 -4.66 -22.06
N LYS A 197 -15.83 -5.71 -22.84
CA LYS A 197 -16.85 -6.39 -23.64
C LYS A 197 -18.02 -6.88 -22.77
N GLN A 198 -17.74 -7.51 -21.64
CA GLN A 198 -18.77 -8.06 -20.76
C GLN A 198 -19.65 -6.98 -20.11
N VAL A 199 -19.06 -5.84 -19.77
CA VAL A 199 -19.75 -4.70 -19.15
C VAL A 199 -20.54 -3.90 -20.19
N TYR A 200 -19.93 -3.52 -21.30
CA TYR A 200 -20.50 -2.57 -22.25
C TYR A 200 -21.25 -3.21 -23.41
N ARG A 201 -20.82 -4.38 -23.89
CA ARG A 201 -21.48 -5.07 -25.02
C ARG A 201 -22.48 -6.12 -24.54
N GLU A 202 -22.07 -6.99 -23.63
CA GLU A 202 -22.92 -8.10 -23.15
C GLU A 202 -23.84 -7.68 -22.01
N LYS A 203 -23.57 -6.54 -21.35
CA LYS A 203 -24.36 -5.96 -20.25
C LYS A 203 -24.74 -6.97 -19.16
N LYS A 204 -23.80 -7.83 -18.77
CA LYS A 204 -24.05 -8.81 -17.71
C LYS A 204 -24.37 -8.10 -16.39
N ALA A 205 -25.47 -8.50 -15.76
CA ALA A 205 -25.97 -7.86 -14.53
C ALA A 205 -25.13 -8.21 -13.29
N ASN A 206 -24.67 -9.46 -13.19
CA ASN A 206 -23.94 -9.97 -12.03
C ASN A 206 -22.44 -10.09 -12.36
N LEU A 207 -21.74 -8.97 -12.30
CA LEU A 207 -20.29 -8.91 -12.50
C LEU A 207 -19.60 -8.52 -11.21
N ALA A 208 -18.41 -9.09 -10.96
CA ALA A 208 -17.58 -8.68 -9.84
C ALA A 208 -17.21 -7.19 -9.97
N HIS A 209 -17.18 -6.47 -8.84
CA HIS A 209 -16.79 -5.06 -8.78
C HIS A 209 -15.49 -4.75 -9.49
N GLU A 210 -14.55 -5.67 -9.39
CA GLU A 210 -13.25 -5.50 -10.00
C GLU A 210 -13.28 -5.64 -11.53
N LEU A 211 -14.15 -6.48 -12.08
CA LEU A 211 -14.36 -6.58 -13.53
C LEU A 211 -15.02 -5.30 -14.07
N ILE A 212 -15.94 -4.72 -13.30
CA ILE A 212 -16.57 -3.43 -13.61
C ILE A 212 -15.52 -2.30 -13.55
N ALA A 213 -14.66 -2.30 -12.53
CA ALA A 213 -13.54 -1.35 -12.41
C ALA A 213 -12.51 -1.51 -13.54
N GLY A 214 -12.19 -2.74 -13.94
CA GLY A 214 -11.31 -3.04 -15.07
C GLY A 214 -11.90 -2.57 -16.40
N ALA A 215 -13.21 -2.72 -16.59
CA ALA A 215 -13.90 -2.20 -17.77
C ALA A 215 -13.88 -0.66 -17.83
N ALA A 216 -14.11 0.02 -16.70
CA ALA A 216 -14.01 1.47 -16.59
C ALA A 216 -12.57 1.96 -16.88
N ALA A 217 -11.57 1.27 -16.34
CA ALA A 217 -10.17 1.55 -16.60
C ALA A 217 -9.80 1.38 -18.09
N PHE A 218 -10.27 0.32 -18.74
CA PHE A 218 -10.07 0.11 -20.17
C PHE A 218 -10.70 1.23 -21.00
N GLU A 219 -11.95 1.60 -20.69
CA GLU A 219 -12.65 2.68 -21.38
C GLU A 219 -11.92 4.02 -21.22
N ALA A 220 -11.42 4.32 -20.01
CA ALA A 220 -10.66 5.53 -19.74
C ALA A 220 -9.36 5.63 -20.56
N VAL A 221 -8.56 4.56 -20.57
CA VAL A 221 -7.30 4.52 -21.34
C VAL A 221 -7.59 4.61 -22.85
N LYS A 222 -8.60 3.90 -23.33
CA LYS A 222 -9.01 3.94 -24.75
C LYS A 222 -9.45 5.34 -25.17
N ALA A 223 -10.33 5.98 -24.40
CA ALA A 223 -10.83 7.33 -24.71
C ALA A 223 -9.69 8.36 -24.74
N TYR A 224 -8.73 8.23 -23.83
CA TYR A 224 -7.53 9.05 -23.83
C TYR A 224 -6.68 8.83 -25.09
N GLU A 225 -6.40 7.59 -25.48
CA GLU A 225 -5.61 7.26 -26.68
C GLU A 225 -6.27 7.76 -27.98
N GLU A 226 -7.58 7.63 -28.10
CA GLU A 226 -8.34 8.16 -29.26
C GLU A 226 -8.19 9.68 -29.37
N LYS A 227 -8.30 10.38 -28.24
CA LYS A 227 -8.09 11.83 -28.18
C LYS A 227 -6.66 12.23 -28.57
N GLN A 228 -5.66 11.45 -28.17
CA GLN A 228 -4.27 11.69 -28.56
C GLN A 228 -4.04 11.49 -30.05
N LYS A 229 -4.58 10.41 -30.62
CA LYS A 229 -4.51 10.13 -32.06
C LYS A 229 -5.14 11.25 -32.88
N ALA A 230 -6.26 11.80 -32.41
CA ALA A 230 -6.92 12.94 -33.06
C ALA A 230 -6.13 14.26 -32.92
N ALA A 231 -5.42 14.46 -31.81
CA ALA A 231 -4.66 15.69 -31.53
C ALA A 231 -3.25 15.72 -32.13
N GLY A 232 -2.70 14.56 -32.54
CA GLY A 232 -1.42 14.45 -33.24
C GLY A 232 -0.18 14.83 -32.42
N LYS A 233 -0.27 14.91 -31.07
CA LYS A 233 0.85 15.30 -30.20
C LYS A 233 0.98 14.35 -29.01
N PRO A 234 2.19 13.90 -28.64
CA PRO A 234 2.38 13.16 -27.40
C PRO A 234 2.21 14.09 -26.20
N THR A 235 1.48 13.67 -25.16
CA THR A 235 1.48 14.38 -23.88
C THR A 235 2.44 13.74 -22.89
N LYS A 236 2.91 14.53 -21.92
CA LYS A 236 3.75 14.06 -20.81
C LYS A 236 3.05 12.93 -20.04
N HIS A 237 3.77 11.86 -19.72
CA HIS A 237 3.24 10.67 -19.01
C HIS A 237 2.48 10.98 -17.73
N ALA A 238 2.96 11.94 -16.92
CA ALA A 238 2.27 12.32 -15.68
C ALA A 238 0.87 12.92 -15.95
N LEU A 239 0.77 13.78 -16.96
CA LEU A 239 -0.51 14.37 -17.38
C LEU A 239 -1.45 13.31 -17.97
N ALA A 240 -0.90 12.30 -18.66
CA ALA A 240 -1.66 11.17 -19.19
C ALA A 240 -2.34 10.38 -18.07
N LYS A 241 -1.58 10.03 -17.04
CA LYS A 241 -2.07 9.29 -15.88
C LYS A 241 -3.20 10.05 -15.18
N GLU A 242 -3.02 11.32 -14.88
CA GLU A 242 -4.03 12.13 -14.20
C GLU A 242 -5.35 12.19 -15.00
N VAL A 243 -5.26 12.40 -16.32
CA VAL A 243 -6.45 12.40 -17.20
C VAL A 243 -7.13 11.04 -17.18
N ILE A 244 -6.38 9.95 -17.34
CA ILE A 244 -6.92 8.59 -17.35
C ILE A 244 -7.56 8.23 -16.00
N ALA A 245 -6.94 8.62 -14.88
CA ALA A 245 -7.51 8.41 -13.55
C ALA A 245 -8.84 9.16 -13.37
N SER A 246 -8.90 10.43 -13.81
CA SER A 246 -10.13 11.21 -13.74
C SER A 246 -11.26 10.58 -14.59
N LEU A 247 -10.93 10.08 -15.78
CA LEU A 247 -11.87 9.39 -16.66
C LEU A 247 -12.33 8.06 -16.04
N ALA A 248 -11.42 7.27 -15.49
CA ALA A 248 -11.75 5.99 -14.86
C ALA A 248 -12.64 6.19 -13.63
N ALA A 249 -12.34 7.20 -12.80
CA ALA A 249 -13.14 7.57 -11.65
C ALA A 249 -14.56 8.03 -12.05
N ALA A 250 -14.68 8.85 -13.09
CA ALA A 250 -15.98 9.29 -13.59
C ALA A 250 -16.80 8.12 -14.16
N GLU A 251 -16.16 7.25 -14.93
CA GLU A 251 -16.83 6.14 -15.59
C GLU A 251 -17.30 5.06 -14.60
N ILE A 252 -16.49 4.74 -13.59
CA ILE A 252 -16.90 3.76 -12.59
C ILE A 252 -18.01 4.28 -11.66
N VAL A 253 -18.04 5.59 -11.39
CA VAL A 253 -19.15 6.24 -10.67
C VAL A 253 -20.46 6.06 -11.42
N LYS A 254 -20.45 6.27 -12.74
CA LYS A 254 -21.61 6.02 -13.60
C LYS A 254 -22.03 4.55 -13.59
N LEU A 255 -21.09 3.62 -13.78
CA LEU A 255 -21.39 2.19 -13.78
C LEU A 255 -21.92 1.68 -12.43
N ALA A 256 -21.46 2.27 -11.33
CA ALA A 256 -21.95 1.99 -9.97
C ALA A 256 -23.40 2.48 -9.80
N GLU A 257 -23.72 3.69 -10.25
CA GLU A 257 -25.08 4.25 -10.21
C GLU A 257 -26.06 3.43 -11.04
N GLU A 258 -25.69 3.03 -12.26
CA GLU A 258 -26.50 2.16 -13.12
C GLU A 258 -26.82 0.80 -12.48
N ARG A 259 -25.97 0.36 -11.53
CA ARG A 259 -26.09 -0.93 -10.83
C ARG A 259 -26.61 -0.79 -9.41
N GLY A 260 -26.99 0.42 -8.98
CA GLY A 260 -27.51 0.68 -7.63
C GLY A 260 -26.46 0.55 -6.52
N VAL A 261 -25.18 0.69 -6.84
CA VAL A 261 -24.06 0.62 -5.89
C VAL A 261 -23.79 2.00 -5.30
N GLY A 262 -23.75 2.09 -3.96
CA GLY A 262 -23.62 3.35 -3.22
C GLY A 262 -22.67 3.28 -2.02
N GLY A 263 -22.51 4.42 -1.33
CA GLY A 263 -21.71 4.50 -0.09
C GLY A 263 -20.24 4.11 -0.27
N ASP A 264 -19.71 3.39 0.71
CA ASP A 264 -18.29 2.98 0.76
C ASP A 264 -17.90 2.05 -0.40
N GLU A 265 -18.85 1.26 -0.91
CA GLU A 265 -18.62 0.37 -2.04
C GLU A 265 -18.32 1.13 -3.34
N LYS A 266 -18.98 2.29 -3.52
CA LYS A 266 -18.71 3.22 -4.63
C LYS A 266 -17.30 3.83 -4.53
N ASN A 267 -16.87 4.19 -3.33
CA ASN A 267 -15.52 4.73 -3.09
C ASN A 267 -14.44 3.67 -3.37
N ASN A 268 -14.70 2.42 -2.98
CA ASN A 268 -13.79 1.31 -3.24
C ASN A 268 -13.66 1.04 -4.75
N LEU A 269 -14.79 0.97 -5.45
CA LEU A 269 -14.84 0.86 -6.91
C LEU A 269 -14.05 1.98 -7.61
N GLN A 270 -14.17 3.20 -7.11
CA GLN A 270 -13.42 4.35 -7.62
C GLN A 270 -11.90 4.15 -7.51
N GLY A 271 -11.41 3.76 -6.33
CA GLY A 271 -9.99 3.46 -6.12
C GLY A 271 -9.50 2.33 -7.03
N MET A 272 -10.30 1.28 -7.21
CA MET A 272 -9.98 0.13 -8.04
C MET A 272 -9.87 0.51 -9.52
N ALA A 273 -10.80 1.31 -10.04
CA ALA A 273 -10.77 1.73 -11.44
C ALA A 273 -9.56 2.63 -11.72
N VAL A 274 -9.23 3.55 -10.81
CA VAL A 274 -8.05 4.42 -10.95
C VAL A 274 -6.76 3.60 -10.97
N ALA A 275 -6.58 2.69 -10.01
CA ALA A 275 -5.39 1.84 -9.95
C ALA A 275 -5.26 0.94 -11.19
N ALA A 276 -6.37 0.33 -11.64
CA ALA A 276 -6.38 -0.49 -12.85
C ALA A 276 -6.03 0.34 -14.10
N ALA A 277 -6.48 1.59 -14.17
CA ALA A 277 -6.20 2.47 -15.31
C ALA A 277 -4.73 2.90 -15.37
N TYR A 278 -4.10 3.19 -14.23
CA TYR A 278 -2.66 3.45 -14.16
C TYR A 278 -1.84 2.26 -14.65
N ASN A 279 -2.11 1.09 -14.06
CA ASN A 279 -1.40 -0.15 -14.39
C ASN A 279 -1.54 -0.53 -15.87
N PHE A 280 -2.76 -0.41 -16.41
CA PHE A 280 -3.03 -0.70 -17.81
C PHE A 280 -2.34 0.28 -18.76
N TYR A 281 -2.35 1.57 -18.43
CA TYR A 281 -1.63 2.57 -19.21
C TYR A 281 -0.12 2.34 -19.20
N ASP A 282 0.47 2.06 -18.04
CA ASP A 282 1.91 1.80 -17.92
C ASP A 282 2.33 0.58 -18.76
N THR A 283 1.59 -0.53 -18.64
CA THR A 283 1.86 -1.76 -19.39
C THR A 283 1.84 -1.55 -20.91
N LYS A 284 1.01 -0.62 -21.42
CA LYS A 284 0.93 -0.32 -22.85
C LYS A 284 2.02 0.64 -23.36
N ASN A 285 2.71 1.34 -22.47
CA ASN A 285 3.65 2.41 -22.82
C ASN A 285 5.09 2.18 -22.27
N THR A 286 5.35 1.05 -21.61
CA THR A 286 6.70 0.47 -21.40
C THR A 286 7.16 -0.34 -22.59
#